data_AF-A0A640S8W2-F1
#
_entry.id   AF-A0A640S8W2-F1
#
_cell.length_a   1.000
_cell.length_b   1.000
_cell.length_c   1.000
_cell.angle_alpha   90.00
_cell.angle_beta   90.00
_cell.angle_gamma   90.00
#
_symmetry.space_group_name_H-M   'P 1'
#
loop_
_entity.id
_entity.type
_entity.pdbx_description
1 polymer ?
#
loop_
_entity_poly.entity_id
_entity_poly.type
_entity_poly.pdbx_seq_one_letter_code
_entity_poly.pdbx_strand_id
1 'polypeptide(L)'
;MSTPLPGFEDIGEPADPGPLHPTAAGRSHASAGPREIAAGAVHVPGWLSTARQRELVTACRDWARGPAPIRHTKLPRGGVMSVQTVCIGWHWQPYAYTRTADDVNGARVAEFPYWMVELGRGALVEAYQDPSAGDDYTPDTALINFYDGQAKLGMHQDKEERSDAPVVSLSIGDTCVFRFGNTETRTKPYTDIELASGDLFVFGGPSRFAYHGVPKVRLGTGDPACGLAGGRLNITMRMTGLDG
;
A
#
# COMPACT_ATOMS: atom_id res chain seq x y z
N MET A 1 -17.58 23.07 0.35
CA MET A 1 -16.89 22.78 -0.92
C MET A 1 -15.49 22.37 -0.54
N SER A 2 -15.15 21.09 -0.63
CA SER A 2 -13.82 20.60 -0.27
C SER A 2 -12.84 21.14 -1.30
N THR A 3 -11.83 21.87 -0.85
CA THR A 3 -10.68 22.24 -1.67
C THR A 3 -10.13 20.95 -2.32
N PRO A 4 -9.91 20.92 -3.64
CA PRO A 4 -9.29 19.77 -4.28
C PRO A 4 -7.87 19.57 -3.73
N LEU A 5 -7.42 18.32 -3.76
CA LEU A 5 -6.17 17.92 -3.10
C LEU A 5 -4.96 18.30 -3.96
N PRO A 6 -3.98 19.04 -3.42
CA PRO A 6 -2.73 19.31 -4.13
C PRO A 6 -2.03 17.97 -4.47
N GLY A 7 -1.81 17.72 -5.76
CA GLY A 7 -1.25 16.47 -6.29
C GLY A 7 -2.25 15.57 -7.05
N PHE A 8 -3.56 15.82 -6.92
CA PHE A 8 -4.61 15.16 -7.70
C PHE A 8 -5.31 16.11 -8.69
N GLU A 9 -4.88 17.37 -8.76
CA GLU A 9 -5.49 18.42 -9.58
C GLU A 9 -5.04 18.38 -11.06
N ASP A 10 -3.88 17.80 -11.37
CA ASP A 10 -3.27 17.78 -12.73
C ASP A 10 -3.27 16.40 -13.42
N ILE A 11 -4.08 15.46 -12.94
CA ILE A 11 -4.27 14.17 -13.59
C ILE A 11 -5.42 14.29 -14.59
N GLY A 12 -5.07 14.84 -15.76
CA GLY A 12 -5.97 15.06 -16.88
C GLY A 12 -6.85 13.85 -17.23
N GLU A 13 -7.92 14.12 -17.96
CA GLU A 13 -8.84 13.10 -18.47
C GLU A 13 -8.07 11.91 -19.07
N PRO A 14 -8.56 10.68 -18.90
CA PRO A 14 -7.92 9.52 -19.49
C PRO A 14 -7.76 9.75 -20.99
N ALA A 15 -6.52 9.75 -21.48
CA ALA A 15 -6.29 9.67 -22.92
C ALA A 15 -7.03 8.43 -23.43
N ASP A 16 -7.90 8.65 -24.41
CA ASP A 16 -8.67 7.63 -25.13
C ASP A 16 -7.78 6.41 -25.41
N PRO A 17 -8.15 5.19 -24.97
CA PRO A 17 -7.38 4.00 -25.27
C PRO A 17 -7.61 3.67 -26.74
N GLY A 18 -6.86 4.36 -27.62
CA GLY A 18 -6.70 3.97 -29.01
C GLY A 18 -6.29 2.49 -29.08
N PRO A 19 -6.64 1.80 -30.18
CA PRO A 19 -6.53 0.35 -30.27
C PRO A 19 -5.13 -0.14 -29.90
N LEU A 20 -5.09 -1.11 -28.98
CA LEU A 20 -3.88 -1.79 -28.52
C LEU A 20 -3.20 -2.47 -29.72
N HIS A 21 -2.24 -1.79 -30.32
CA HIS A 21 -1.27 -2.41 -31.23
C HIS A 21 -0.06 -2.88 -30.42
N PRO A 22 0.40 -4.13 -30.62
CA PRO A 22 1.59 -4.63 -29.94
C PRO A 22 2.84 -4.13 -30.68
N THR A 23 3.64 -3.26 -30.05
CA THR A 23 5.01 -3.03 -30.51
C THR A 23 6.01 -2.90 -29.37
N ALA A 24 6.92 -3.88 -29.37
CA ALA A 24 8.36 -3.82 -29.14
C ALA A 24 8.91 -3.31 -27.78
N ALA A 25 9.35 -4.31 -27.00
CA ALA A 25 10.58 -4.39 -26.21
C ALA A 25 11.28 -3.08 -25.81
N GLY A 26 11.22 -2.77 -24.51
CA GLY A 26 12.01 -1.70 -23.88
C GLY A 26 12.45 -2.09 -22.47
N ARG A 27 13.70 -2.56 -22.37
CA ARG A 27 14.53 -2.76 -21.16
C ARG A 27 13.95 -3.69 -20.09
N SER A 28 14.31 -4.98 -20.19
CA SER A 28 14.33 -5.87 -19.03
C SER A 28 15.34 -5.33 -18.00
N HIS A 29 14.88 -4.66 -16.95
CA HIS A 29 15.56 -4.81 -15.68
C HIS A 29 15.35 -6.27 -15.30
N ALA A 30 16.42 -7.06 -15.28
CA ALA A 30 16.35 -8.36 -14.61
C ALA A 30 15.88 -8.07 -13.18
N SER A 31 14.63 -8.40 -12.87
CA SER A 31 14.13 -8.26 -11.50
C SER A 31 15.02 -9.18 -10.65
N ALA A 32 15.76 -8.61 -9.72
CA ALA A 32 16.34 -9.42 -8.66
C ALA A 32 15.16 -10.19 -8.03
N GLY A 33 15.29 -11.51 -7.90
CA GLY A 33 14.22 -12.34 -7.31
C GLY A 33 13.92 -11.94 -5.86
N PRO A 34 12.94 -12.61 -5.22
CA PRO A 34 12.59 -12.36 -3.82
C PRO A 34 13.80 -12.39 -2.88
N ARG A 35 13.85 -11.44 -1.95
CA ARG A 35 14.91 -11.32 -0.94
C ARG A 35 14.33 -11.34 0.46
N GLU A 36 14.68 -12.35 1.24
CA GLU A 36 14.30 -12.40 2.65
C GLU A 36 15.11 -11.37 3.45
N ILE A 37 14.39 -10.47 4.13
CA ILE A 37 14.94 -9.38 4.95
C ILE A 37 15.01 -9.81 6.42
N ALA A 38 14.03 -10.58 6.85
CA ALA A 38 13.94 -11.25 8.15
C ALA A 38 13.00 -12.46 8.00
N ALA A 39 12.97 -13.37 8.97
CA ALA A 39 12.11 -14.55 8.92
C ALA A 39 10.64 -14.18 8.63
N GLY A 40 10.12 -14.61 7.47
CA GLY A 40 8.75 -14.31 7.04
C GLY A 40 8.53 -12.91 6.46
N ALA A 41 9.58 -12.10 6.30
CA ALA A 41 9.55 -10.76 5.71
C ALA A 41 10.41 -10.71 4.42
N VAL A 42 9.77 -10.47 3.28
CA VAL A 42 10.38 -10.60 1.96
C VAL A 42 10.13 -9.35 1.12
N HIS A 43 11.18 -8.87 0.45
CA HIS A 43 11.14 -7.83 -0.57
C HIS A 43 11.25 -8.45 -1.96
N VAL A 44 10.31 -8.15 -2.85
CA VAL A 44 10.32 -8.55 -4.26
C VAL A 44 10.42 -7.30 -5.14
N PRO A 45 11.61 -6.98 -5.68
CA PRO A 45 11.82 -5.83 -6.54
C PRO A 45 11.05 -5.91 -7.86
N GLY A 46 10.39 -4.82 -8.26
CA GLY A 46 9.79 -4.68 -9.60
C GLY A 46 8.70 -5.70 -9.92
N TRP A 47 7.99 -6.23 -8.92
CA TRP A 47 6.96 -7.23 -9.10
C TRP A 47 5.79 -6.76 -9.96
N LEU A 48 5.35 -5.52 -9.78
CA LEU A 48 4.29 -4.94 -10.60
C LEU A 48 4.84 -4.39 -11.91
N SER A 49 4.29 -4.86 -13.03
CA SER A 49 4.51 -4.22 -14.33
C SER A 49 4.00 -2.78 -14.34
N THR A 50 4.56 -1.91 -15.17
CA THR A 50 4.13 -0.51 -15.29
C THR A 50 2.64 -0.40 -15.65
N ALA A 51 2.11 -1.31 -16.47
CA ALA A 51 0.68 -1.37 -16.80
C ALA A 51 -0.16 -1.64 -15.55
N ARG A 52 0.24 -2.63 -14.74
CA ARG A 52 -0.46 -2.97 -13.50
C ARG A 52 -0.38 -1.84 -12.47
N GLN A 53 0.75 -1.15 -12.39
CA GLN A 53 0.88 0.05 -11.56
C GLN A 53 -0.14 1.11 -11.98
N ARG A 54 -0.31 1.37 -13.28
CA ARG A 54 -1.29 2.35 -13.80
C ARG A 54 -2.73 1.98 -13.44
N GLU A 55 -3.10 0.71 -13.58
CA GLU A 55 -4.43 0.21 -13.20
C GLU A 55 -4.71 0.45 -11.70
N LEU A 56 -3.73 0.12 -10.84
CA LEU A 56 -3.83 0.35 -9.41
C LEU A 56 -3.93 1.84 -9.07
N VAL A 57 -3.16 2.70 -9.72
CA VAL A 57 -3.24 4.15 -9.52
C VAL A 57 -4.61 4.70 -9.89
N THR A 58 -5.22 4.21 -10.98
CA THR A 58 -6.60 4.57 -11.35
C THR A 58 -7.60 4.13 -10.29
N ALA A 59 -7.53 2.87 -9.83
CA ALA A 59 -8.43 2.38 -8.78
C ALA A 59 -8.28 3.18 -7.47
N CYS A 60 -7.04 3.49 -7.07
CA CYS A 60 -6.75 4.31 -5.89
C CYS A 60 -7.33 5.73 -5.98
N ARG A 61 -7.33 6.34 -7.17
CA ARG A 61 -7.97 7.65 -7.38
C ARG A 61 -9.46 7.61 -7.15
N ASP A 62 -10.11 6.54 -7.61
CA ASP A 62 -11.56 6.41 -7.47
C ASP A 62 -11.94 6.17 -6.02
N TRP A 63 -11.21 5.32 -5.30
CA TRP A 63 -11.41 5.14 -3.84
C TRP A 63 -11.12 6.42 -3.06
N ALA A 64 -10.07 7.15 -3.41
CA ALA A 64 -9.73 8.41 -2.74
C ALA A 64 -10.84 9.47 -2.84
N ARG A 65 -11.70 9.38 -3.87
CA ARG A 65 -12.86 10.26 -4.05
C ARG A 65 -14.08 9.85 -3.23
N GLY A 66 -14.23 8.59 -2.84
CA GLY A 66 -15.30 8.18 -1.95
C GLY A 66 -15.72 6.71 -2.10
N PRO A 67 -16.73 6.27 -1.33
CA PRO A 67 -17.65 7.01 -0.45
C PRO A 67 -17.05 7.66 0.82
N ALA A 68 -15.96 7.11 1.35
CA ALA A 68 -15.16 7.72 2.39
C ALA A 68 -13.86 8.26 1.76
N PRO A 69 -13.69 9.58 1.63
CA PRO A 69 -12.57 10.14 0.88
C PRO A 69 -11.24 9.97 1.63
N ILE A 70 -10.14 10.10 0.88
CA ILE A 70 -8.80 10.15 1.44
C ILE A 70 -8.64 11.33 2.40
N ARG A 71 -7.95 11.12 3.52
CA ARG A 71 -7.80 12.14 4.57
C ARG A 71 -6.45 12.06 5.27
N HIS A 72 -6.07 13.13 5.95
CA HIS A 72 -5.10 13.06 7.03
C HIS A 72 -5.76 12.58 8.32
N THR A 73 -5.22 11.53 8.95
CA THR A 73 -5.78 11.00 10.20
C THR A 73 -5.41 11.88 11.39
N LYS A 74 -6.42 12.27 12.16
CA LYS A 74 -6.25 12.95 13.46
C LYS A 74 -6.02 11.91 14.54
N LEU A 75 -4.92 12.03 15.27
CA LEU A 75 -4.56 11.13 16.36
C LEU A 75 -5.21 11.58 17.68
N PRO A 76 -5.60 10.65 18.56
CA PRO A 76 -6.28 10.96 19.83
C PRO A 76 -5.50 11.91 20.76
N ARG A 77 -4.17 11.95 20.64
CA ARG A 77 -3.28 12.81 21.45
C ARG A 77 -2.96 14.16 20.80
N GLY A 78 -3.72 14.58 19.78
CA GLY A 78 -3.62 15.94 19.22
C GLY A 78 -2.60 16.13 18.09
N GLY A 79 -2.22 15.07 17.37
CA GLY A 79 -1.38 15.15 16.18
C GLY A 79 -2.15 14.85 14.89
N VAL A 80 -1.63 15.27 13.74
CA VAL A 80 -2.16 14.91 12.42
C VAL A 80 -1.08 14.16 11.66
N MET A 81 -1.42 12.98 11.14
CA MET A 81 -0.52 12.23 10.26
C MET A 81 -0.33 13.00 8.96
N SER A 82 0.92 13.22 8.54
CA SER A 82 1.21 13.86 7.25
C SER A 82 0.95 12.94 6.06
N VAL A 83 0.82 11.63 6.29
CA VAL A 83 0.30 10.69 5.29
C VAL A 83 -1.19 10.90 5.12
N GLN A 84 -1.66 10.83 3.88
CA GLN A 84 -3.09 10.76 3.57
C GLN A 84 -3.50 9.31 3.37
N THR A 85 -4.61 8.89 3.94
CA THR A 85 -5.07 7.50 3.92
C THR A 85 -6.54 7.42 3.51
N VAL A 86 -6.85 6.48 2.62
CA VAL A 86 -8.20 5.97 2.36
C VAL A 86 -8.20 4.47 2.60
N CYS A 87 -9.30 3.96 3.12
CA CYS A 87 -9.46 2.53 3.42
C CYS A 87 -10.60 1.95 2.58
N ILE A 88 -10.43 0.69 2.18
CA ILE A 88 -11.46 -0.09 1.49
C ILE A 88 -11.71 -1.41 2.24
N GLY A 89 -12.93 -1.93 2.15
CA GLY A 89 -13.43 -3.09 2.88
C GLY A 89 -13.77 -2.79 4.34
N TRP A 90 -12.74 -2.37 5.09
CA TRP A 90 -12.85 -1.86 6.46
C TRP A 90 -12.17 -0.52 6.60
N HIS A 91 -12.78 0.38 7.34
CA HIS A 91 -12.22 1.65 7.73
C HIS A 91 -11.28 1.49 8.92
N TRP A 92 -10.02 1.88 8.77
CA TRP A 92 -9.15 2.04 9.91
C TRP A 92 -9.30 3.44 10.52
N GLN A 93 -9.55 3.45 11.81
CA GLN A 93 -9.41 4.63 12.67
C GLN A 93 -8.57 4.24 13.89
N PRO A 94 -8.01 5.21 14.64
CA PRO A 94 -7.18 4.89 15.80
C PRO A 94 -7.86 3.88 16.72
N TYR A 95 -7.20 2.73 16.90
CA TYR A 95 -7.60 1.60 17.75
C TYR A 95 -8.74 0.69 17.25
N ALA A 96 -9.30 0.91 16.05
CA ALA A 96 -10.42 0.08 15.58
C ALA A 96 -10.53 0.01 14.06
N TYR A 97 -11.09 -1.12 13.60
CA TYR A 97 -11.68 -1.24 12.28
C TYR A 97 -13.21 -1.13 12.37
N THR A 98 -13.81 -0.36 11.47
CA THR A 98 -15.26 -0.14 11.38
C THR A 98 -15.72 -0.25 9.92
N ARG A 99 -17.01 -0.50 9.68
CA ARG A 99 -17.57 -0.46 8.31
C ARG A 99 -17.88 0.97 7.84
N THR A 100 -17.96 1.92 8.78
CA THR A 100 -18.24 3.33 8.51
C THR A 100 -17.06 4.21 8.90
N ALA A 101 -16.84 5.27 8.14
CA ALA A 101 -15.78 6.24 8.32
C ALA A 101 -16.24 7.39 9.24
N ASP A 102 -16.55 7.07 10.50
CA ASP A 102 -17.17 7.98 11.46
C ASP A 102 -16.29 9.18 11.81
N ASP A 103 -14.96 9.02 11.75
CA ASP A 103 -13.98 10.11 11.91
C ASP A 103 -13.80 10.98 10.65
N VAL A 104 -14.57 10.72 9.59
CA VAL A 104 -14.49 11.41 8.28
C VAL A 104 -15.80 12.08 7.93
N ASN A 105 -16.82 11.28 7.60
CA ASN A 105 -18.12 11.72 7.12
C ASN A 105 -19.26 10.75 7.49
N GLY A 106 -18.98 9.68 8.23
CA GLY A 106 -19.95 8.65 8.61
C GLY A 106 -20.40 7.74 7.46
N ALA A 107 -19.84 7.87 6.26
CA ALA A 107 -20.19 7.02 5.13
C ALA A 107 -19.61 5.61 5.31
N ARG A 108 -20.31 4.60 4.77
CA ARG A 108 -19.77 3.25 4.64
C ARG A 108 -18.59 3.27 3.67
N VAL A 109 -17.50 2.56 4.00
CA VAL A 109 -16.33 2.48 3.09
C VAL A 109 -16.65 1.71 1.82
N ALA A 110 -15.82 1.91 0.78
CA ALA A 110 -15.92 1.11 -0.44
C ALA A 110 -15.72 -0.38 -0.10
N GLU A 111 -16.37 -1.27 -0.86
CA GLU A 111 -16.15 -2.71 -0.69
C GLU A 111 -14.73 -3.13 -1.08
N PHE A 112 -14.24 -4.21 -0.48
CA PHE A 112 -12.99 -4.82 -0.90
C PHE A 112 -13.21 -5.60 -2.21
N PRO A 113 -12.52 -5.27 -3.31
CA PRO A 113 -12.78 -5.91 -4.58
C PRO A 113 -12.13 -7.29 -4.66
N TYR A 114 -12.86 -8.28 -5.22
CA TYR A 114 -12.38 -9.65 -5.33
C TYR A 114 -11.02 -9.78 -6.05
N TRP A 115 -10.78 -8.97 -7.09
CA TRP A 115 -9.50 -9.03 -7.81
C TRP A 115 -8.28 -8.64 -6.95
N MET A 116 -8.48 -7.90 -5.85
CA MET A 116 -7.40 -7.63 -4.90
C MET A 116 -7.08 -8.84 -4.03
N VAL A 117 -8.04 -9.75 -3.78
CA VAL A 117 -7.76 -11.04 -3.14
C VAL A 117 -6.79 -11.82 -4.01
N GLU A 118 -7.08 -11.97 -5.31
CA GLU A 118 -6.20 -12.67 -6.25
C GLU A 118 -4.82 -12.00 -6.36
N LEU A 119 -4.76 -10.66 -6.35
CA LEU A 119 -3.50 -9.93 -6.34
C LEU A 119 -2.70 -10.23 -5.06
N GLY A 120 -3.35 -10.24 -3.90
CA GLY A 120 -2.74 -10.59 -2.62
C GLY A 120 -2.21 -12.02 -2.59
N ARG A 121 -2.97 -12.97 -3.12
CA ARG A 121 -2.54 -14.37 -3.23
C ARG A 121 -1.31 -14.52 -4.12
N GLY A 122 -1.32 -13.90 -5.29
CA GLY A 122 -0.17 -13.87 -6.19
C GLY A 122 1.07 -13.25 -5.55
N ALA A 123 0.88 -12.22 -4.71
CA ALA A 123 1.97 -11.61 -3.97
C ALA A 123 2.60 -12.57 -2.94
N LEU A 124 1.79 -13.36 -2.22
CA LEU A 124 2.32 -14.36 -1.27
C LEU A 124 3.04 -15.50 -1.99
N VAL A 125 2.47 -16.01 -3.09
CA VAL A 125 3.11 -17.04 -3.91
C VAL A 125 4.48 -16.58 -4.40
N GLU A 126 4.58 -15.35 -4.91
CA GLU A 126 5.86 -14.80 -5.35
C GLU A 126 6.81 -14.56 -4.17
N ALA A 127 6.36 -13.92 -3.09
CA ALA A 127 7.24 -13.58 -1.97
C ALA A 127 7.80 -14.83 -1.28
N TYR A 128 6.98 -15.84 -1.05
CA TYR A 128 7.39 -17.05 -0.35
C TYR A 128 7.88 -18.17 -1.28
N GLN A 129 7.76 -17.98 -2.60
CA GLN A 129 8.15 -18.97 -3.62
C GLN A 129 7.46 -20.34 -3.36
N ASP A 130 6.23 -20.29 -2.89
CA ASP A 130 5.39 -21.44 -2.53
C ASP A 130 4.01 -21.27 -3.18
N PRO A 131 3.60 -22.17 -4.10
CA PRO A 131 2.31 -22.10 -4.77
C PRO A 131 1.10 -22.13 -3.82
N SER A 132 1.25 -22.71 -2.62
CA SER A 132 0.18 -22.82 -1.61
C SER A 132 0.10 -21.63 -0.67
N ALA A 133 1.08 -20.71 -0.70
CA ALA A 133 1.14 -19.57 0.21
C ALA A 133 -0.08 -18.64 0.16
N GLY A 134 -0.82 -18.64 -0.95
CA GLY A 134 -2.01 -17.83 -1.15
C GLY A 134 -3.34 -18.51 -0.79
N ASP A 135 -3.38 -19.82 -0.55
CA ASP A 135 -4.63 -20.59 -0.52
C ASP A 135 -5.65 -20.03 0.49
N ASP A 136 -5.18 -19.76 1.71
CA ASP A 136 -5.99 -19.23 2.81
C ASP A 136 -5.98 -17.69 2.91
N TYR A 137 -5.28 -17.01 1.98
CA TYR A 137 -5.19 -15.55 2.02
C TYR A 137 -6.40 -14.89 1.36
N THR A 138 -7.27 -14.32 2.21
CA THR A 138 -8.48 -13.60 1.80
C THR A 138 -8.53 -12.21 2.43
N PRO A 139 -7.68 -11.27 2.00
CA PRO A 139 -7.67 -9.92 2.55
C PRO A 139 -9.04 -9.28 2.36
N ASP A 140 -9.50 -8.60 3.40
CA ASP A 140 -10.81 -7.95 3.47
C ASP A 140 -10.68 -6.45 3.73
N THR A 141 -9.45 -5.96 3.91
CA THR A 141 -9.15 -4.52 3.98
C THR A 141 -7.88 -4.17 3.22
N ALA A 142 -7.86 -2.97 2.66
CA ALA A 142 -6.63 -2.31 2.27
C ALA A 142 -6.59 -0.86 2.73
N LEU A 143 -5.43 -0.46 3.24
CA LEU A 143 -5.10 0.93 3.51
C LEU A 143 -4.28 1.46 2.34
N ILE A 144 -4.80 2.46 1.66
CA ILE A 144 -4.12 3.17 0.58
C ILE A 144 -3.54 4.46 1.16
N ASN A 145 -2.22 4.50 1.25
CA ASN A 145 -1.47 5.62 1.80
C ASN A 145 -0.82 6.42 0.68
N PHE A 146 -1.11 7.72 0.62
CA PHE A 146 -0.42 8.67 -0.22
C PHE A 146 0.57 9.50 0.61
N TYR A 147 1.80 9.57 0.12
CA TYR A 147 2.88 10.34 0.70
C TYR A 147 3.30 11.42 -0.28
N ASP A 148 3.14 12.67 0.14
CA ASP A 148 3.90 13.76 -0.47
C ASP A 148 5.38 13.68 -0.02
N GLY A 149 6.23 14.56 -0.56
CA GLY A 149 7.66 14.55 -0.24
C GLY A 149 8.03 14.92 1.19
N GLN A 150 7.07 15.39 1.99
CA GLN A 150 7.24 15.72 3.41
C GLN A 150 6.60 14.67 4.33
N ALA A 151 5.75 13.81 3.77
CA ALA A 151 5.03 12.79 4.50
C ALA A 151 5.98 11.72 5.03
N LYS A 152 5.76 11.33 6.29
CA LYS A 152 6.52 10.30 6.98
C LYS A 152 5.60 9.48 7.87
N LEU A 153 5.97 8.23 8.06
CA LEU A 153 5.27 7.33 8.96
C LEU A 153 6.26 6.80 10.00
N GLY A 154 6.03 7.13 11.27
CA GLY A 154 6.87 6.63 12.36
C GLY A 154 6.76 5.11 12.49
N MET A 155 7.69 4.52 13.26
CA MET A 155 7.62 3.09 13.57
C MET A 155 6.24 2.75 14.14
N HIS A 156 5.59 1.68 13.70
CA HIS A 156 4.30 1.21 14.20
C HIS A 156 4.14 -0.28 13.90
N GLN A 157 3.15 -0.90 14.51
CA GLN A 157 2.74 -2.26 14.21
C GLN A 157 1.33 -2.20 13.62
N ASP A 158 1.05 -3.13 12.72
CA ASP A 158 -0.29 -3.44 12.28
C ASP A 158 -0.86 -4.50 13.22
N LYS A 159 -1.57 -4.06 14.26
CA LYS A 159 -1.98 -4.92 15.38
C LYS A 159 -3.45 -4.80 15.77
N GLU A 160 -4.20 -4.00 15.02
CA GLU A 160 -5.63 -3.83 15.20
C GLU A 160 -6.43 -4.97 14.54
N GLU A 161 -5.78 -5.82 13.73
CA GLU A 161 -6.37 -7.04 13.18
C GLU A 161 -6.41 -8.18 14.23
N ARG A 162 -7.45 -9.02 14.17
CA ARG A 162 -7.52 -10.29 14.92
C ARG A 162 -6.76 -11.43 14.23
N SER A 163 -6.53 -11.31 12.93
CA SER A 163 -5.81 -12.31 12.12
C SER A 163 -4.30 -12.06 12.14
N ASP A 164 -3.55 -13.15 12.15
CA ASP A 164 -2.09 -13.19 12.01
C ASP A 164 -1.64 -13.42 10.55
N ALA A 165 -2.57 -13.43 9.60
CA ALA A 165 -2.26 -13.59 8.18
C ALA A 165 -1.30 -12.48 7.68
N PRO A 166 -0.41 -12.76 6.71
CA PRO A 166 0.60 -11.81 6.27
C PRO A 166 0.06 -10.45 5.81
N VAL A 167 0.87 -9.42 6.01
CA VAL A 167 0.62 -8.11 5.40
C VAL A 167 1.29 -8.06 4.03
N VAL A 168 0.52 -7.71 3.01
CA VAL A 168 1.02 -7.49 1.64
C VAL A 168 1.05 -5.99 1.37
N SER A 169 2.23 -5.46 1.01
CA SER A 169 2.47 -4.03 0.80
C SER A 169 3.04 -3.77 -0.58
N LEU A 170 2.34 -2.97 -1.39
CA LEU A 170 2.75 -2.60 -2.74
C LEU A 170 3.21 -1.14 -2.76
N SER A 171 4.26 -0.82 -3.51
CA SER A 171 4.79 0.54 -3.66
C SER A 171 4.67 1.02 -5.11
N ILE A 172 4.15 2.23 -5.33
CA ILE A 172 4.01 2.85 -6.66
C ILE A 172 4.40 4.34 -6.55
N GLY A 173 5.15 4.84 -7.53
CA GLY A 173 5.65 6.22 -7.56
C GLY A 173 7.03 6.37 -6.93
N ASP A 174 7.22 7.47 -6.21
CA ASP A 174 8.52 7.80 -5.61
C ASP A 174 9.02 6.72 -4.63
N THR A 175 10.31 6.40 -4.74
CA THR A 175 11.01 5.47 -3.85
C THR A 175 10.98 5.97 -2.41
N CYS A 176 10.73 5.07 -1.46
CA CYS A 176 10.88 5.39 -0.04
C CYS A 176 11.98 4.59 0.64
N VAL A 177 12.52 5.15 1.72
CA VAL A 177 13.23 4.37 2.73
C VAL A 177 12.16 3.74 3.61
N PHE A 178 12.05 2.42 3.56
CA PHE A 178 11.22 1.61 4.44
C PHE A 178 12.07 1.04 5.56
N ARG A 179 11.74 1.38 6.79
CA ARG A 179 12.43 0.89 7.98
C ARG A 179 11.67 -0.30 8.53
N PHE A 180 12.28 -1.49 8.49
CA PHE A 180 11.70 -2.72 9.00
C PHE A 180 12.44 -3.17 10.27
N GLY A 181 11.73 -3.23 11.39
CA GLY A 181 12.26 -3.50 12.72
C GLY A 181 12.04 -4.94 13.19
N ASN A 182 11.84 -5.08 14.49
CA ASN A 182 11.57 -6.34 15.19
C ASN A 182 10.18 -6.29 15.85
N THR A 183 9.74 -7.37 16.49
CA THR A 183 8.41 -7.48 17.13
C THR A 183 8.37 -6.92 18.56
N GLU A 184 9.53 -6.66 19.18
CA GLU A 184 9.64 -6.34 20.61
C GLU A 184 9.65 -4.84 20.88
N THR A 185 10.35 -4.06 20.07
CA THR A 185 10.59 -2.63 20.30
C THR A 185 10.49 -1.78 19.04
N ARG A 186 10.11 -0.52 19.22
CA ARG A 186 10.09 0.55 18.20
C ARG A 186 11.50 1.02 17.80
N THR A 187 12.53 0.58 18.53
CA THR A 187 13.92 0.97 18.34
C THR A 187 14.72 -0.13 17.63
N LYS A 188 16.05 -0.04 17.62
CA LYS A 188 16.93 -1.03 16.99
C LYS A 188 16.78 -2.42 17.63
N PRO A 189 17.08 -3.52 16.90
CA PRO A 189 17.55 -3.53 15.51
C PRO A 189 16.45 -3.26 14.49
N TYR A 190 16.81 -2.59 13.40
CA TYR A 190 15.99 -2.43 12.20
C TYR A 190 16.89 -2.43 10.96
N THR A 191 16.32 -2.79 9.82
CA THR A 191 16.91 -2.74 8.49
C THR A 191 16.18 -1.69 7.67
N ASP A 192 16.92 -0.77 7.05
CA ASP A 192 16.36 0.17 6.08
C ASP A 192 16.47 -0.45 4.68
N ILE A 193 15.34 -0.57 3.99
CA ILE A 193 15.22 -1.07 2.60
C ILE A 193 14.69 0.06 1.73
N GLU A 194 15.21 0.20 0.51
CA GLU A 194 14.58 1.08 -0.48
C GLU A 194 13.48 0.31 -1.21
N LEU A 195 12.25 0.85 -1.15
CA LEU A 195 11.11 0.34 -1.90
C LEU A 195 10.82 1.30 -3.05
N ALA A 196 11.09 0.86 -4.28
CA ALA A 196 10.87 1.61 -5.50
C ALA A 196 9.48 1.35 -6.12
N SER A 197 9.16 2.08 -7.18
CA SER A 197 7.92 1.87 -7.92
C SER A 197 7.84 0.46 -8.48
N GLY A 198 6.76 -0.25 -8.14
CA GLY A 198 6.49 -1.62 -8.54
C GLY A 198 6.94 -2.68 -7.54
N ASP A 199 7.63 -2.30 -6.47
CA ASP A 199 8.10 -3.25 -5.45
C ASP A 199 6.95 -3.80 -4.61
N LEU A 200 7.09 -5.08 -4.27
CA LEU A 200 6.26 -5.79 -3.31
C LEU A 200 7.07 -6.04 -2.04
N PHE A 201 6.45 -5.83 -0.88
CA PHE A 201 6.98 -6.23 0.41
C PHE A 201 5.92 -7.02 1.18
N VAL A 202 6.27 -8.21 1.64
CA VAL A 202 5.37 -9.08 2.43
C VAL A 202 6.00 -9.30 3.79
N PHE A 203 5.21 -9.22 4.86
CA PHE A 203 5.66 -9.66 6.19
C PHE A 203 4.56 -10.42 6.92
N GLY A 204 4.89 -11.64 7.35
CA GLY A 204 4.00 -12.58 8.02
C GLY A 204 4.76 -13.47 9.00
N GLY A 205 4.08 -14.47 9.56
CA GLY A 205 4.69 -15.43 10.49
C GLY A 205 5.44 -14.74 11.63
N PRO A 206 6.72 -15.06 11.87
CA PRO A 206 7.53 -14.43 12.94
C PRO A 206 7.61 -12.90 12.85
N SER A 207 7.45 -12.36 11.65
CA SER A 207 7.55 -10.92 11.36
C SER A 207 6.20 -10.22 11.22
N ARG A 208 5.06 -10.93 11.37
CA ARG A 208 3.71 -10.38 11.17
C ARG A 208 3.45 -9.09 11.95
N PHE A 209 3.97 -9.02 13.17
CA PHE A 209 3.81 -7.87 14.06
C PHE A 209 5.12 -7.09 14.22
N ALA A 210 5.99 -7.08 13.21
CA ALA A 210 7.21 -6.29 13.27
C ALA A 210 6.90 -4.78 13.24
N TYR A 211 7.60 -4.01 14.08
CA TYR A 211 7.57 -2.56 14.00
C TYR A 211 8.16 -2.10 12.66
N HIS A 212 7.47 -1.23 11.94
CA HIS A 212 7.95 -0.72 10.66
C HIS A 212 7.50 0.73 10.40
N GLY A 213 8.10 1.40 9.43
CA GLY A 213 7.75 2.78 9.11
C GLY A 213 8.41 3.30 7.84
N VAL A 214 8.07 4.54 7.49
CA VAL A 214 8.58 5.26 6.31
C VAL A 214 9.23 6.55 6.79
N PRO A 215 10.53 6.55 7.15
CA PRO A 215 11.23 7.75 7.58
C PRO A 215 11.38 8.80 6.48
N LYS A 216 11.42 8.41 5.19
CA LYS A 216 11.69 9.33 4.08
C LYS A 216 11.12 8.83 2.75
N VAL A 217 10.59 9.75 1.96
CA VAL A 217 10.28 9.58 0.53
C VAL A 217 11.31 10.36 -0.30
N ARG A 218 11.76 9.80 -1.42
CA ARG A 218 12.73 10.41 -2.35
C ARG A 218 11.97 10.98 -3.55
N LEU A 219 11.65 12.27 -3.51
CA LEU A 219 10.93 12.95 -4.57
C LEU A 219 11.60 12.83 -5.94
N GLY A 220 10.80 12.66 -6.99
CA GLY A 220 11.24 12.66 -8.39
C GLY A 220 11.97 11.38 -8.80
N THR A 221 11.75 10.28 -8.08
CA THR A 221 12.31 8.97 -8.42
C THR A 221 11.30 8.04 -9.08
N GLY A 222 9.99 8.35 -8.99
CA GLY A 222 8.94 7.63 -9.70
C GLY A 222 8.92 7.94 -11.20
N ASP A 223 8.63 6.93 -12.01
CA ASP A 223 8.36 7.10 -13.44
C ASP A 223 6.89 7.52 -13.64
N PRO A 224 6.59 8.68 -14.28
CA PRO A 224 5.21 9.10 -14.57
C PRO A 224 4.40 8.07 -15.38
N ALA A 225 5.08 7.15 -16.08
CA ALA A 225 4.43 6.02 -16.73
C ALA A 225 3.68 5.10 -15.75
N CYS A 226 3.96 5.11 -14.45
CA CYS A 226 3.13 4.40 -13.46
C CYS A 226 1.75 5.03 -13.26
N GLY A 227 1.54 6.25 -13.79
CA GLY A 227 0.30 6.99 -13.72
C GLY A 227 0.32 8.10 -12.68
N LEU A 228 1.28 8.17 -11.75
CA LEU A 228 1.41 9.27 -10.79
C LEU A 228 2.25 10.43 -11.36
N ALA A 229 1.78 11.67 -11.18
CA ALA A 229 2.55 12.86 -11.52
C ALA A 229 3.69 13.13 -10.52
N GLY A 230 3.56 12.65 -9.28
CA GLY A 230 4.56 12.74 -8.23
C GLY A 230 4.08 12.13 -6.92
N GLY A 231 4.98 11.99 -5.95
CA GLY A 231 4.70 11.37 -4.66
C GLY A 231 4.68 9.86 -4.74
N ARG A 232 4.26 9.23 -3.63
CA ARG A 232 4.23 7.77 -3.46
C ARG A 232 2.86 7.30 -3.03
N LEU A 233 2.37 6.25 -3.69
CA LEU A 233 1.27 5.44 -3.21
C LEU A 233 1.78 4.14 -2.60
N ASN A 234 1.11 3.72 -1.53
CA ASN A 234 1.27 2.42 -0.93
C ASN A 234 -0.09 1.78 -0.70
N ILE A 235 -0.22 0.52 -1.12
CA ILE A 235 -1.43 -0.27 -0.92
C ILE A 235 -1.06 -1.41 0.02
N THR A 236 -1.65 -1.41 1.21
CA THR A 236 -1.37 -2.41 2.24
C THR A 236 -2.62 -3.27 2.46
N MET A 237 -2.60 -4.51 1.96
CA MET A 237 -3.68 -5.48 2.10
C MET A 237 -3.49 -6.31 3.37
N ARG A 238 -4.60 -6.53 4.08
CA ARG A 238 -4.62 -7.24 5.38
C ARG A 238 -5.89 -8.06 5.50
N MET A 239 -5.84 -9.08 6.35
CA MET A 239 -7.03 -9.77 6.84
C MET A 239 -7.35 -9.24 8.23
N THR A 240 -8.54 -8.69 8.44
CA THR A 240 -8.92 -8.16 9.76
C THR A 240 -9.29 -9.29 10.73
N GLY A 241 -9.84 -10.40 10.23
CA GLY A 241 -10.40 -11.47 11.08
C GLY A 241 -11.66 -11.03 11.84
N LEU A 242 -12.36 -10.01 11.34
CA LEU A 242 -13.61 -9.52 11.88
C LEU A 242 -14.80 -10.07 11.09
N ASP A 243 -15.90 -10.32 11.80
CA ASP A 243 -17.17 -10.70 11.19
C ASP A 243 -18.00 -9.46 10.85
N GLY A 244 -18.78 -9.55 9.78
CA GLY A 244 -19.86 -8.59 9.46
C GLY A 244 -19.60 -7.79 8.20
#